data_AF-A0A2X3M5I5-F1
#
_entry.id   AF-A0A2X3M5I5-F1
#
_cell.length_a   1.000
_cell.length_b   1.000
_cell.length_c   1.000
_cell.angle_alpha   90.00
_cell.angle_beta   90.00
_cell.angle_gamma   90.00
#
_symmetry.space_group_name_H-M   'P 1'
#
loop_
_entity.id
_entity.type
_entity.pdbx_description
1 polymer ?
#
loop_
_entity_poly.entity_id
_entity_poly.type
_entity_poly.pdbx_seq_one_letter_code
_entity_poly.pdbx_strand_id
1 'polypeptide(L)'
;MNNRRMECGRGKGLGGSSLINGMCYIRGNALDLDNWAQEPGLENWSYLDCLPYYRKAETRDVGENDYHGGDGPVSVTHLQTRRQSAV
;
A
#
# COMPACT_ATOMS: atom_id res chain seq x y z
N MET A 1 12.57 -23.11 10.65
CA MET A 1 13.34 -22.75 9.43
C MET A 1 14.70 -23.47 9.34
N ASN A 2 14.80 -24.78 9.59
CA ASN A 2 16.00 -25.63 9.38
C ASN A 2 17.39 -24.95 9.62
N ASN A 3 17.51 -24.13 10.68
CA ASN A 3 18.68 -23.31 10.98
C ASN A 3 19.23 -22.42 9.83
N ARG A 4 18.39 -22.05 8.86
CA ARG A 4 18.76 -21.21 7.72
C ARG A 4 18.89 -19.75 8.16
N ARG A 5 19.97 -19.10 7.72
CA ARG A 5 20.13 -17.64 7.79
C ARG A 5 19.49 -17.02 6.56
N MET A 6 18.73 -15.95 6.75
CA MET A 6 18.01 -15.25 5.68
C MET A 6 18.55 -13.83 5.57
N GLU A 7 18.76 -13.35 4.35
CA GLU A 7 19.07 -11.95 4.12
C GLU A 7 17.81 -11.09 4.32
N CYS A 8 17.99 -9.93 4.95
CA CYS A 8 16.92 -8.95 5.17
C CYS A 8 17.38 -7.61 4.58
N GLY A 9 17.11 -7.40 3.29
CA GLY A 9 17.44 -6.15 2.60
C GLY A 9 16.72 -4.96 3.23
N ARG A 10 17.45 -3.87 3.49
CA ARG A 10 16.93 -2.61 4.05
C ARG A 10 17.56 -1.44 3.30
N GLY A 11 16.72 -0.53 2.81
CA GLY A 11 17.22 0.65 2.10
C GLY A 11 17.88 1.64 3.06
N LYS A 12 19.06 2.15 2.72
CA LYS A 12 19.80 3.15 3.50
C LYS A 12 20.03 4.40 2.66
N GLY A 13 19.23 5.44 2.91
CA GLY A 13 19.22 6.70 2.17
C GLY A 13 17.91 7.45 2.40
N LEU A 14 17.77 8.64 1.81
CA LEU A 14 16.50 9.39 1.84
C LEU A 14 15.42 8.61 1.09
N GLY A 15 14.31 8.29 1.76
CA GLY A 15 13.27 7.38 1.27
C GLY A 15 13.39 5.95 1.79
N GLY A 16 14.52 5.57 2.42
CA GLY A 16 14.68 4.29 3.10
C GLY A 16 14.39 3.08 2.20
N SER A 17 13.62 2.11 2.71
CA SER A 17 13.24 0.92 1.94
C SER A 17 12.33 1.21 0.74
N SER A 18 11.68 2.38 0.67
CA SER A 18 10.85 2.73 -0.49
C SER A 18 11.68 2.88 -1.77
N LEU A 19 13.00 3.10 -1.66
CA LEU A 19 13.91 3.15 -2.82
C LEU A 19 14.18 1.78 -3.45
N ILE A 20 13.98 0.69 -2.70
CA ILE A 20 14.37 -0.67 -3.12
C ILE A 20 13.19 -1.65 -3.12
N ASN A 21 11.98 -1.18 -2.82
CA ASN A 21 10.79 -2.03 -2.79
C ASN A 21 10.34 -2.40 -4.21
N GLY A 22 9.40 -3.35 -4.32
CA GLY A 22 8.85 -3.78 -5.61
C GLY A 22 7.80 -2.83 -6.20
N MET A 23 7.65 -1.61 -5.66
CA MET A 23 6.67 -0.60 -6.04
C MET A 23 5.20 -1.06 -6.01
N CYS A 24 4.92 -2.21 -5.39
CA CYS A 24 3.58 -2.74 -5.26
C CYS A 24 2.83 -1.98 -4.16
N TYR A 25 1.70 -1.36 -4.54
CA TYR A 25 0.84 -0.63 -3.63
C TYR A 25 -0.39 -1.47 -3.30
N ILE A 26 -0.41 -2.07 -2.11
CA ILE A 26 -1.52 -2.88 -1.60
C ILE A 26 -1.87 -2.33 -0.21
N ARG A 27 -3.17 -2.11 0.03
CA ARG A 27 -3.69 -1.68 1.34
C ARG A 27 -3.87 -2.86 2.28
N GLY A 28 -4.05 -2.59 3.57
CA GLY A 28 -4.44 -3.61 4.54
C GLY A 28 -5.79 -4.25 4.17
N ASN A 29 -5.93 -5.54 4.45
CA ASN A 29 -7.24 -6.19 4.39
C ASN A 29 -8.15 -5.59 5.46
N ALA A 30 -9.43 -5.41 5.16
CA ALA A 30 -10.38 -4.83 6.12
C ALA A 30 -10.46 -5.65 7.41
N LEU A 31 -10.50 -6.99 7.30
CA LEU A 31 -10.57 -7.88 8.46
C LEU A 31 -9.32 -7.79 9.34
N ASP A 32 -8.13 -7.57 8.75
CA ASP A 32 -6.90 -7.42 9.53
C ASP A 32 -6.94 -6.15 10.38
N LEU A 33 -7.42 -5.04 9.81
CA LEU A 33 -7.58 -3.75 10.50
C LEU A 33 -8.69 -3.80 11.55
N ASP A 34 -9.82 -4.42 11.22
CA ASP A 34 -10.93 -4.58 12.15
C ASP A 34 -10.56 -5.50 13.33
N ASN A 35 -9.69 -6.50 13.09
CA ASN A 35 -9.10 -7.30 14.16
C ASN A 35 -8.17 -6.48 15.04
N TRP A 36 -7.36 -5.56 14.48
CA TRP A 36 -6.55 -4.65 15.30
C TRP A 36 -7.42 -3.75 16.16
N ALA A 37 -8.56 -3.30 15.63
CA ALA A 37 -9.51 -2.48 16.39
C ALA A 37 -10.14 -3.18 17.60
N GLN A 38 -10.02 -4.52 17.72
CA GLN A 38 -10.43 -5.26 18.91
C GLN A 38 -9.41 -5.18 20.05
N GLU A 39 -8.17 -4.77 19.76
CA GLU A 39 -7.12 -4.69 20.77
C GLU A 39 -7.20 -3.36 21.54
N PRO A 40 -7.05 -3.38 22.89
CA PRO A 40 -7.08 -2.17 23.69
C PRO A 40 -6.04 -1.13 23.25
N GLY A 41 -6.49 0.10 23.01
CA GLY A 41 -5.66 1.22 22.52
C GLY A 41 -5.53 1.32 21.00
N LEU A 42 -6.13 0.41 20.24
CA LEU A 42 -6.18 0.43 18.78
C LEU A 42 -7.60 0.58 18.22
N GLU A 43 -8.57 1.00 19.03
CA GLU A 43 -10.00 1.01 18.67
C GLU A 43 -10.31 1.83 17.40
N ASN A 44 -9.49 2.84 17.11
CA ASN A 44 -9.60 3.70 15.92
C ASN A 44 -8.72 3.23 14.74
N TRP A 45 -8.33 1.96 14.71
CA TRP A 45 -7.57 1.34 13.60
C TRP A 45 -8.44 0.44 12.71
N SER A 46 -9.78 0.57 12.78
CA SER A 46 -10.66 -0.14 11.86
C SER A 46 -10.39 0.27 10.41
N TYR A 47 -10.86 -0.54 9.46
CA TYR A 47 -10.71 -0.18 8.04
C TYR A 47 -11.33 1.19 7.72
N LEU A 48 -12.49 1.49 8.32
CA LEU A 48 -13.20 2.73 8.09
C LEU A 48 -12.47 3.94 8.67
N ASP A 49 -11.82 3.79 9.83
CA ASP A 49 -11.00 4.86 10.42
C ASP A 49 -9.74 5.14 9.59
N CYS A 50 -9.18 4.09 8.97
CA CYS A 50 -8.01 4.21 8.10
C CYS A 50 -8.34 4.75 6.69
N LEU A 51 -9.58 4.57 6.22
CA LEU A 51 -9.98 4.88 4.85
C LEU A 51 -9.72 6.34 4.43
N PRO A 52 -10.02 7.37 5.25
CA PRO A 52 -9.67 8.76 4.92
C PRO A 52 -8.18 8.97 4.69
N TYR A 53 -7.31 8.26 5.42
CA TYR A 53 -5.86 8.37 5.28
C TYR A 53 -5.35 7.66 4.01
N TYR A 54 -5.93 6.50 3.68
CA TYR A 54 -5.64 5.85 2.40
C TYR A 54 -6.00 6.77 1.24
N ARG A 55 -7.20 7.37 1.25
CA ARG A 55 -7.62 8.33 0.22
C ARG A 55 -6.72 9.56 0.18
N LYS A 56 -6.30 10.11 1.32
CA LYS A 56 -5.40 11.27 1.36
C LYS A 56 -3.99 10.98 0.84
N ALA A 57 -3.53 9.73 0.93
CA ALA A 57 -2.16 9.37 0.57
C ALA A 57 -1.95 9.19 -0.94
N GLU A 58 -2.98 8.75 -1.67
CA GLU A 58 -2.85 8.32 -3.06
C GLU A 58 -3.52 9.26 -4.07
N THR A 59 -2.99 9.26 -5.29
CA THR A 59 -3.65 9.74 -6.51
C THR A 59 -3.74 8.57 -7.47
N ARG A 60 -4.95 8.08 -7.72
CA ARG A 60 -5.20 6.95 -8.60
C ARG A 60 -5.38 7.40 -10.06
N ASP A 61 -4.71 6.73 -10.98
CA ASP A 61 -4.71 7.01 -12.42
C ASP A 61 -6.09 7.00 -13.11
N VAL A 62 -7.02 6.17 -12.65
CA VAL A 62 -8.39 6.07 -13.17
C VAL A 62 -9.40 6.95 -12.42
N GLY A 63 -8.92 7.83 -11.54
CA GLY A 63 -9.73 8.73 -10.73
C GLY A 63 -10.12 8.19 -9.36
N GLU A 64 -10.62 9.11 -8.53
CA GLU A 64 -11.10 8.84 -7.17
C GLU A 64 -12.46 8.14 -7.13
N ASN A 65 -12.78 7.53 -6.00
CA ASN A 65 -14.11 7.00 -5.70
C ASN A 65 -14.31 6.93 -4.18
N ASP A 66 -15.37 6.25 -3.73
CA ASP A 66 -15.66 6.08 -2.30
C ASP A 66 -14.48 5.53 -1.50
N TYR A 67 -13.62 4.73 -2.14
CA TYR A 67 -12.48 4.07 -1.52
C TYR A 67 -11.12 4.67 -1.89
N HIS A 68 -10.97 5.31 -3.05
CA HIS A 68 -9.68 5.73 -3.62
C HIS A 68 -9.55 7.26 -3.72
N GLY A 69 -8.34 7.75 -3.54
CA GLY A 69 -8.01 9.18 -3.56
C GLY A 69 -7.63 9.70 -4.95
N GLY A 70 -7.79 11.01 -5.15
CA GLY A 70 -7.47 11.70 -6.40
C GLY A 70 -6.37 12.76 -6.30
N ASP A 71 -6.04 13.22 -5.08
CA ASP A 71 -5.16 14.38 -4.86
C ASP A 71 -3.99 14.09 -3.91
N GLY A 72 -3.77 12.83 -3.55
CA GLY A 72 -2.70 12.42 -2.64
C GLY A 72 -1.32 12.44 -3.30
N PRO A 73 -0.24 12.57 -2.52
CA PRO A 73 1.12 12.73 -3.06
C PRO A 73 1.70 11.48 -3.74
N VAL A 74 1.11 10.29 -3.53
CA VAL A 74 1.60 9.03 -4.12
C VAL A 74 0.80 8.67 -5.36
N SER A 75 1.41 8.75 -6.53
CA SER A 75 0.77 8.29 -7.78
C SER A 75 0.66 6.77 -7.81
N VAL A 76 -0.55 6.25 -7.95
CA VAL A 76 -0.86 4.82 -8.04
C VAL A 76 -1.41 4.53 -9.43
N THR A 77 -0.77 3.60 -10.13
CA THR A 77 -1.12 3.24 -11.52
C THR A 77 -1.38 1.75 -11.65
N HIS A 78 -2.27 1.38 -12.56
CA HIS A 78 -2.42 -0.02 -12.95
C HIS A 78 -1.23 -0.49 -13.77
N LEU A 79 -0.95 -1.79 -13.71
CA LEU A 79 0.05 -2.43 -14.57
C LEU A 79 -0.34 -2.23 -16.04
N GLN A 80 0.39 -1.37 -16.74
CA GLN A 80 0.22 -1.17 -18.17
C GLN A 80 0.85 -2.34 -18.92
N THR A 81 0.02 -3.30 -19.33
CA THR A 81 0.49 -4.35 -20.23
C THR A 81 0.68 -3.75 -21.62
N ARG A 82 1.92 -3.62 -22.04
CA ARG A 82 2.24 -3.23 -23.41
C ARG A 82 1.88 -4.42 -24.32
N ARG A 83 0.72 -4.35 -24.99
CA ARG A 83 0.42 -5.26 -26.10
C ARG A 83 1.42 -4.95 -27.22
N GLN A 84 2.46 -5.77 -27.36
CA GLN A 84 3.21 -5.79 -28.60
C GLN A 84 2.23 -6.24 -29.68
N SER A 85 1.84 -5.32 -30.54
CA SER A 85 1.19 -5.70 -31.79
C SER A 85 2.26 -6.41 -32.60
N ALA A 86 2.12 -7.73 -32.76
CA ALA A 86 2.95 -8.49 -33.67
C ALA A 86 2.76 -7.88 -35.07
N VAL A 87 3.84 -7.34 -35.61
CA VAL A 87 3.96 -7.00 -37.05
C VAL A 87 4.27 -8.28 -37.79
#